data_AF-A0A8I0CC29-F1
#
_entry.id   AF-A0A8I0CC29-F1
#
_cell.length_a   1.000
_cell.length_b   1.000
_cell.length_c   1.000
_cell.angle_alpha   90.00
_cell.angle_beta   90.00
_cell.angle_gamma   90.00
#
_symmetry.space_group_name_H-M   'P 1'
#
loop_
_entity.id
_entity.type
_entity.pdbx_description
1 polymer ?
#
loop_
_entity_poly.entity_id
_entity_poly.type
_entity_poly.pdbx_seq_one_letter_code
_entity_poly.pdbx_strand_id
1 'polypeptide(L)'
;MKRIIYISFIIIVVVISMYFYNFNTGKGLSKSTEVWGQFGDYLGGVVNPILTFLSIVLLIKSIDLQRDANASIINENKRQEKLDYLKNFEMRFYSLIDAQRTAFEKFTLLNVDGVNIKGVEAVNKLEDFIFNMKNEGKSKEVVSKFITDCDVSESIYSSVRRFYLLVRLIDEKLEREERDEYYEILINMTDFPLVRLIVLALCVYDWDIIKYIDSSSVLAKDELVQYRAYFQL
;
A
#
# COMPACT_ATOMS: atom_id res chain seq x y z
N MET A 1 -39.56 -2.10 -14.69
CA MET A 1 -39.90 -0.82 -15.36
C MET A 1 -40.89 -0.99 -16.52
N LYS A 2 -40.56 -1.71 -17.61
CA LYS A 2 -41.48 -1.87 -18.76
C LYS A 2 -42.89 -2.39 -18.38
N ARG A 3 -42.99 -3.40 -17.51
CA ARG A 3 -44.27 -3.94 -17.00
C ARG A 3 -45.14 -2.90 -16.27
N ILE A 4 -44.52 -2.00 -15.50
CA ILE A 4 -45.23 -0.95 -14.75
C ILE A 4 -45.84 0.06 -15.73
N ILE A 5 -45.09 0.45 -16.76
CA ILE A 5 -45.55 1.39 -17.79
C ILE A 5 -46.74 0.81 -18.58
N TYR A 6 -46.70 -0.47 -18.95
CA TYR A 6 -47.84 -1.12 -19.63
C TYR A 6 -49.08 -1.19 -18.74
N ILE A 7 -48.93 -1.52 -17.46
CA ILE A 7 -50.05 -1.57 -16.51
C ILE A 7 -50.67 -0.17 -16.35
N SER A 8 -49.85 0.87 -16.18
CA SER A 8 -50.33 2.25 -16.09
C SER A 8 -51.07 2.70 -17.35
N PHE A 9 -50.56 2.38 -18.54
CA PHE A 9 -51.21 2.72 -19.82
C PHE A 9 -52.56 2.00 -19.98
N ILE A 10 -52.63 0.71 -19.64
CA ILE A 10 -53.89 -0.06 -19.70
C ILE A 10 -54.93 0.53 -18.74
N ILE A 11 -54.53 0.87 -17.50
CA ILE A 11 -55.45 1.49 -16.53
C ILE A 11 -56.00 2.82 -17.08
N ILE A 12 -55.15 3.67 -17.65
CA ILE A 12 -55.57 4.95 -18.25
C ILE A 12 -56.59 4.72 -19.38
N VAL A 13 -56.29 3.80 -20.32
CA VAL A 13 -57.21 3.49 -21.43
C VAL A 13 -58.54 2.93 -20.91
N VAL A 14 -58.51 2.03 -19.92
CA VAL A 14 -59.72 1.44 -19.31
C VAL A 14 -60.59 2.51 -18.64
N VAL A 15 -60.00 3.41 -17.85
CA VAL A 15 -60.73 4.49 -17.18
C VAL A 15 -61.38 5.44 -18.20
N ILE A 16 -60.64 5.81 -19.25
CA ILE A 16 -61.15 6.66 -20.33
C ILE A 16 -62.29 5.95 -21.09
N SER A 17 -62.12 4.68 -21.47
CA SER A 17 -63.15 3.90 -22.16
C SER A 17 -64.42 3.71 -21.31
N MET A 18 -64.28 3.45 -20.00
CA MET A 18 -65.42 3.36 -19.08
C MET A 18 -66.16 4.69 -18.94
N TYR A 19 -65.44 5.82 -18.89
CA TYR A 19 -66.03 7.16 -18.87
C TYR A 19 -66.88 7.42 -20.13
N PHE A 20 -66.32 7.20 -21.32
CA PHE A 20 -67.05 7.38 -22.58
C PHE A 20 -68.26 6.45 -22.69
N TYR A 21 -68.13 5.19 -22.24
CA TYR A 21 -69.23 4.23 -22.26
C TYR A 21 -70.41 4.68 -21.38
N ASN A 22 -70.15 5.12 -20.15
CA ASN A 22 -71.19 5.47 -19.19
C ASN A 22 -71.98 6.74 -19.57
N PHE A 23 -71.31 7.78 -20.09
CA PHE A 23 -71.96 9.05 -20.43
C PHE A 23 -72.56 9.10 -21.86
N ASN A 24 -72.18 8.19 -22.77
CA ASN A 24 -72.65 8.22 -24.16
C ASN A 24 -73.75 7.17 -24.49
N THR A 25 -73.84 6.07 -23.73
CA THR A 25 -74.77 4.96 -24.09
C THR A 25 -76.11 4.97 -23.34
N GLY A 26 -76.28 5.85 -22.34
CA GLY A 26 -77.56 6.13 -21.70
C GLY A 26 -78.16 5.02 -20.83
N LYS A 27 -77.49 3.87 -20.68
CA LYS A 27 -77.87 2.74 -19.82
C LYS A 27 -76.71 2.34 -18.90
N GLY A 28 -76.85 2.62 -17.59
CA GLY A 28 -75.87 2.28 -16.54
C GLY A 28 -75.49 3.49 -15.69
N LEU A 29 -75.14 3.22 -14.42
CA LEU A 29 -74.63 4.11 -13.33
C LEU A 29 -75.25 5.54 -13.26
N SER A 30 -74.84 6.36 -12.29
CA SER A 30 -75.40 7.73 -12.21
C SER A 30 -75.01 8.53 -13.45
N LYS A 31 -75.99 9.17 -14.10
CA LYS A 31 -75.79 10.11 -15.22
C LYS A 31 -75.31 11.49 -14.75
N SER A 32 -75.44 11.78 -13.45
CA SER A 32 -74.97 13.03 -12.88
C SER A 32 -73.45 12.97 -12.71
N THR A 33 -72.76 13.83 -13.44
CA THR A 33 -71.31 14.07 -13.30
C THR A 33 -70.97 14.52 -11.88
N GLU A 34 -71.88 15.20 -11.19
CA GLU A 34 -71.72 15.66 -9.81
C GLU A 34 -71.60 14.51 -8.81
N VAL A 35 -72.40 13.44 -8.96
CA VAL A 35 -72.33 12.26 -8.09
C VAL A 35 -71.00 11.51 -8.25
N TRP A 36 -70.47 11.47 -9.47
CA TRP A 36 -69.15 10.91 -9.75
C TRP A 36 -68.02 11.80 -9.22
N GLY A 37 -68.18 13.12 -9.30
CA GLY A 37 -67.28 14.08 -8.65
C GLY A 37 -67.21 13.85 -7.15
N GLN A 38 -68.36 13.80 -6.47
CA GLN A 38 -68.44 13.55 -5.03
C GLN A 38 -67.87 12.19 -4.61
N PHE A 39 -68.09 11.14 -5.40
CA PHE A 39 -67.49 9.82 -5.15
C PHE A 39 -65.96 9.84 -5.35
N GLY A 40 -65.49 10.51 -6.41
CA GLY A 40 -64.07 10.73 -6.66
C GLY A 40 -63.41 11.55 -5.56
N ASP A 41 -64.09 12.56 -5.02
CA ASP A 41 -63.63 13.39 -3.90
C ASP A 41 -63.56 12.57 -2.60
N TYR A 42 -64.54 11.71 -2.32
CA TYR A 42 -64.50 10.80 -1.16
C TYR A 42 -63.37 9.78 -1.29
N LEU A 43 -63.26 9.10 -2.44
CA LEU A 43 -62.18 8.14 -2.69
C LEU A 43 -60.81 8.82 -2.64
N GLY A 44 -60.65 9.98 -3.29
CA GLY A 44 -59.43 10.77 -3.26
C GLY A 44 -59.09 11.23 -1.85
N GLY A 45 -60.08 11.67 -1.08
CA GLY A 45 -59.95 12.09 0.31
C GLY A 45 -59.49 10.97 1.25
N VAL A 46 -59.82 9.71 0.98
CA VAL A 46 -59.39 8.55 1.78
C VAL A 46 -58.11 7.92 1.25
N VAL A 47 -57.99 7.74 -0.07
CA VAL A 47 -56.86 7.05 -0.70
C VAL A 47 -55.60 7.91 -0.71
N ASN A 48 -55.70 9.22 -0.94
CA ASN A 48 -54.52 10.08 -1.01
C ASN A 48 -53.74 10.10 0.32
N PRO A 49 -54.36 10.29 1.51
CA PRO A 49 -53.65 10.18 2.77
C PRO A 49 -52.95 8.82 2.99
N ILE A 50 -53.60 7.72 2.60
CA ILE A 50 -53.02 6.37 2.69
C ILE A 50 -51.78 6.24 1.78
N LEU A 51 -51.88 6.70 0.52
CA LEU A 51 -50.77 6.68 -0.43
C LEU A 51 -49.63 7.61 0.01
N THR A 52 -49.94 8.78 0.55
CA THR A 52 -48.94 9.70 1.11
C THR A 52 -48.22 9.06 2.31
N PHE A 53 -48.96 8.43 3.23
CA PHE A 53 -48.36 7.72 4.35
C PHE A 53 -47.46 6.57 3.89
N LEU A 54 -47.92 5.73 2.96
CA LEU A 54 -47.09 4.67 2.37
C LEU A 54 -45.84 5.23 1.70
N SER A 55 -45.97 6.35 0.98
CA SER A 55 -44.83 7.01 0.34
C SER A 55 -43.80 7.48 1.37
N ILE A 56 -44.24 8.04 2.50
CA ILE A 56 -43.34 8.43 3.61
C ILE A 56 -42.65 7.20 4.20
N VAL A 57 -43.37 6.10 4.44
CA VAL A 57 -42.79 4.85 4.97
C VAL A 57 -41.73 4.27 4.02
N LEU A 58 -42.02 4.22 2.72
CA LEU A 58 -41.06 3.77 1.71
C LEU A 58 -39.84 4.68 1.62
N LEU A 59 -40.04 6.00 1.75
CA LEU A 59 -38.95 6.97 1.77
C LEU A 59 -38.05 6.78 2.98
N ILE A 60 -38.62 6.62 4.18
CA ILE A 60 -37.87 6.33 5.40
C ILE A 60 -37.07 5.02 5.21
N LYS A 61 -37.71 3.96 4.71
CA LYS A 61 -37.03 2.69 4.46
C LYS A 61 -35.88 2.81 3.44
N SER A 62 -36.06 3.64 2.41
CA SER A 62 -35.02 3.95 1.43
C SER A 62 -33.85 4.69 2.07
N ILE A 63 -34.11 5.67 2.93
CA ILE A 63 -33.08 6.41 3.68
C ILE A 63 -32.30 5.47 4.60
N ASP A 64 -32.97 4.55 5.30
CA ASP A 64 -32.31 3.58 6.17
C ASP A 64 -31.37 2.65 5.37
N LEU A 65 -31.84 2.10 4.24
CA LEU A 65 -31.00 1.29 3.36
C LEU A 65 -29.80 2.07 2.81
N GLN A 66 -29.99 3.36 2.47
CA GLN A 66 -28.90 4.23 2.03
C GLN A 66 -27.88 4.49 3.15
N ARG A 67 -28.33 4.69 4.39
CA ARG A 67 -27.46 4.86 5.56
C ARG A 67 -26.62 3.62 5.81
N ASP A 68 -27.23 2.44 5.78
CA ASP A 68 -26.52 1.16 5.96
C ASP A 68 -25.48 0.92 4.85
N ALA A 69 -25.86 1.18 3.59
CA ALA A 69 -24.94 1.09 2.46
C ALA A 69 -23.76 2.06 2.59
N ASN A 70 -24.02 3.31 2.99
CA ASN A 70 -22.98 4.31 3.21
C ASN A 70 -22.03 3.92 4.34
N ALA A 71 -22.54 3.39 5.45
CA ALA A 71 -21.70 2.91 6.55
C ALA A 71 -20.78 1.77 6.10
N SER A 72 -21.32 0.83 5.30
CA SER A 72 -20.54 -0.26 4.72
C SER A 72 -19.43 0.25 3.77
N ILE A 73 -19.76 1.20 2.88
CA ILE A 73 -18.80 1.81 1.96
C ILE A 73 -17.68 2.54 2.71
N ILE A 74 -18.01 3.28 3.78
CA ILE A 74 -17.00 3.97 4.59
C ILE A 74 -16.04 2.97 5.24
N ASN A 75 -16.56 1.85 5.77
CA ASN A 75 -15.72 0.83 6.37
C ASN A 75 -14.81 0.14 5.33
N GLU A 76 -15.37 -0.20 4.17
CA GLU A 76 -14.62 -0.78 3.07
C GLU A 76 -13.53 0.16 2.55
N ASN A 77 -13.83 1.46 2.39
CA ASN A 77 -12.84 2.46 1.99
C ASN A 77 -11.67 2.53 2.99
N LYS A 78 -11.94 2.56 4.30
CA LYS A 78 -10.88 2.54 5.31
C LYS A 78 -10.02 1.27 5.23
N ARG A 79 -10.63 0.12 4.98
CA ARG A 79 -9.92 -1.14 4.77
C ARG A 79 -9.03 -1.08 3.53
N GLN A 80 -9.55 -0.53 2.42
CA GLN A 80 -8.80 -0.35 1.18
C GLN A 80 -7.64 0.63 1.34
N GLU A 81 -7.83 1.75 2.04
CA GLU A 81 -6.75 2.71 2.35
C GLU A 81 -5.57 2.04 3.07
N LYS A 82 -5.86 1.15 4.03
CA LYS A 82 -4.81 0.38 4.73
C LYS A 82 -4.09 -0.59 3.79
N LEU A 83 -4.84 -1.29 2.93
CA LEU A 83 -4.27 -2.23 1.95
C LEU A 83 -3.41 -1.50 0.92
N ASP A 84 -3.88 -0.37 0.40
CA ASP A 84 -3.15 0.47 -0.55
C ASP A 84 -1.89 1.05 0.08
N TYR A 85 -1.94 1.45 1.35
CA TYR A 85 -0.76 1.90 2.08
C TYR A 85 0.32 0.80 2.13
N LEU A 86 -0.04 -0.42 2.55
CA LEU A 86 0.89 -1.55 2.62
C LEU A 86 1.45 -1.91 1.24
N LYS A 87 0.58 -1.99 0.22
CA LYS A 87 0.99 -2.27 -1.16
C LYS A 87 1.95 -1.22 -1.70
N ASN A 88 1.69 0.06 -1.44
CA ASN A 88 2.58 1.15 -1.86
C ASN A 88 3.94 1.08 -1.16
N PHE A 89 3.96 0.70 0.12
CA PHE A 89 5.20 0.43 0.84
C PHE A 89 5.98 -0.73 0.21
N GLU A 90 5.34 -1.90 0.04
CA GLU A 90 5.96 -3.09 -0.55
C GLU A 90 6.54 -2.83 -1.94
N MET A 91 5.77 -2.15 -2.81
CA MET A 91 6.26 -1.77 -4.14
C MET A 91 7.52 -0.91 -4.06
N ARG A 92 7.59 0.06 -3.14
CA ARG A 92 8.79 0.90 -2.96
C ARG A 92 9.95 0.10 -2.37
N PHE A 93 9.68 -0.76 -1.39
CA PHE A 93 10.67 -1.60 -0.74
C PHE A 93 11.36 -2.54 -1.74
N TYR A 94 10.58 -3.32 -2.50
CA TYR A 94 11.14 -4.22 -3.51
C TYR A 94 11.83 -3.46 -4.66
N SER A 95 11.30 -2.30 -5.08
CA SER A 95 11.97 -1.45 -6.07
C SER A 95 13.35 -0.97 -5.59
N LEU A 96 13.48 -0.65 -4.30
CA LEU A 96 14.77 -0.26 -3.71
C LEU A 96 15.74 -1.44 -3.57
N ILE A 97 15.24 -2.64 -3.25
CA ILE A 97 16.05 -3.88 -3.27
C ILE A 97 16.59 -4.13 -4.67
N ASP A 98 15.75 -4.07 -5.70
CA ASP A 98 16.21 -4.26 -7.09
C ASP A 98 17.23 -3.19 -7.51
N ALA A 99 16.97 -1.93 -7.17
CA ALA A 99 17.91 -0.84 -7.44
C ALA A 99 19.24 -0.99 -6.69
N GLN A 100 19.22 -1.57 -5.49
CA GLN A 100 20.42 -1.91 -4.72
C GLN A 100 21.19 -3.05 -5.40
N ARG A 101 20.52 -4.15 -5.79
CA ARG A 101 21.13 -5.28 -6.48
C ARG A 101 21.82 -4.83 -7.78
N THR A 102 21.11 -4.10 -8.63
CA THR A 102 21.68 -3.58 -9.89
C THR A 102 22.83 -2.60 -9.67
N ALA A 103 22.82 -1.84 -8.57
CA ALA A 103 23.95 -0.99 -8.21
C ALA A 103 25.15 -1.82 -7.72
N PHE A 104 24.91 -2.89 -6.96
CA PHE A 104 25.96 -3.77 -6.44
C PHE A 104 26.63 -4.60 -7.54
N GLU A 105 25.91 -4.98 -8.60
CA GLU A 105 26.51 -5.60 -9.79
C GLU A 105 27.58 -4.70 -10.45
N LYS A 106 27.46 -3.38 -10.27
CA LYS A 106 28.41 -2.37 -10.78
C LYS A 106 29.42 -1.93 -9.74
N PHE A 107 29.39 -2.50 -8.52
CA PHE A 107 30.35 -2.20 -7.46
C PHE A 107 31.77 -2.52 -7.93
N THR A 108 32.68 -1.57 -7.79
CA THR A 108 34.09 -1.75 -8.18
C THR A 108 35.04 -1.16 -7.16
N LEU A 109 36.17 -1.81 -6.96
CA LEU A 109 37.30 -1.30 -6.19
C LEU A 109 38.57 -1.34 -7.05
N LEU A 110 39.49 -0.41 -6.80
CA LEU A 110 40.80 -0.41 -7.41
C LEU A 110 41.72 -1.39 -6.65
N ASN A 111 42.22 -2.41 -7.34
CA ASN A 111 43.20 -3.33 -6.76
C ASN A 111 44.60 -2.68 -6.70
N VAL A 112 45.50 -3.25 -5.89
CA VAL A 112 46.90 -2.83 -5.75
C VAL A 112 47.64 -2.82 -7.10
N ASP A 113 47.26 -3.72 -8.01
CA ASP A 113 47.82 -3.82 -9.36
C ASP A 113 47.26 -2.76 -10.34
N GLY A 114 46.40 -1.85 -9.87
CA GLY A 114 45.76 -0.81 -10.67
C GLY A 114 44.57 -1.29 -11.52
N VAL A 115 44.17 -2.55 -11.39
CA VAL A 115 43.03 -3.14 -12.11
C VAL A 115 41.75 -3.02 -11.27
N ASN A 116 40.65 -2.62 -11.91
CA ASN A 116 39.34 -2.59 -11.24
C ASN A 116 38.76 -3.99 -11.10
N ILE A 117 38.55 -4.42 -9.86
CA ILE A 117 37.83 -5.65 -9.49
C ILE A 117 36.36 -5.31 -9.21
N LYS A 118 35.46 -6.27 -9.42
CA LYS A 118 34.01 -6.00 -9.40
C LYS A 118 33.21 -6.93 -8.48
N GLY A 119 32.08 -6.43 -7.99
CA GLY A 119 31.06 -7.19 -7.28
C GLY A 119 31.63 -8.04 -6.14
N VAL A 120 31.33 -9.35 -6.17
CA VAL A 120 31.74 -10.31 -5.13
C VAL A 120 33.26 -10.40 -4.98
N GLU A 121 34.01 -10.36 -6.08
CA GLU A 121 35.48 -10.43 -6.04
C GLU A 121 36.08 -9.20 -5.34
N ALA A 122 35.52 -8.02 -5.60
CA ALA A 122 35.92 -6.79 -4.92
C ALA A 122 35.69 -6.86 -3.40
N VAL A 123 34.55 -7.41 -2.97
CA VAL A 123 34.27 -7.60 -1.53
C VAL A 123 35.25 -8.61 -0.91
N ASN A 124 35.51 -9.75 -1.57
CA ASN A 124 36.44 -10.74 -1.05
C ASN A 124 37.86 -10.18 -0.89
N LYS A 125 38.33 -9.37 -1.85
CA LYS A 125 39.62 -8.69 -1.74
C LYS A 125 39.65 -7.65 -0.62
N LEU A 126 38.57 -6.91 -0.45
CA LEU A 126 38.43 -5.98 0.67
C LEU A 126 38.55 -6.71 2.02
N GLU A 127 37.91 -7.88 2.15
CA GLU A 127 38.02 -8.73 3.34
C GLU A 127 39.46 -9.18 3.60
N ASP A 128 40.16 -9.67 2.56
CA ASP A 128 41.56 -10.07 2.66
C ASP A 128 42.44 -8.90 3.14
N PHE A 129 42.25 -7.70 2.59
CA PHE A 129 43.00 -6.51 2.99
C PHE A 129 42.76 -6.13 4.44
N ILE A 130 41.49 -6.05 4.86
CA ILE A 130 41.14 -5.71 6.25
C ILE A 130 41.72 -6.76 7.21
N PHE A 131 41.59 -8.05 6.88
CA PHE A 131 42.10 -9.13 7.70
C PHE A 131 43.63 -9.08 7.88
N ASN A 132 44.37 -8.89 6.78
CA ASN A 132 45.82 -8.81 6.82
C ASN A 132 46.30 -7.60 7.63
N MET A 133 45.71 -6.42 7.38
CA MET A 133 46.07 -5.20 8.11
C MET A 133 45.73 -5.30 9.60
N LYS A 134 44.61 -5.95 9.95
CA LYS A 134 44.27 -6.27 11.35
C LYS A 134 45.34 -7.14 12.00
N ASN A 135 45.76 -8.23 11.36
CA ASN A 135 46.78 -9.14 11.89
C ASN A 135 48.15 -8.48 12.03
N GLU A 136 48.45 -7.49 11.18
CA GLU A 136 49.63 -6.62 11.31
C GLU A 136 49.53 -5.58 12.44
N GLY A 137 48.38 -5.49 13.12
CA GLY A 137 48.13 -4.52 14.19
C GLY A 137 47.99 -3.08 13.70
N LYS A 138 47.55 -2.87 12.46
CA LYS A 138 47.27 -1.51 11.93
C LYS A 138 46.05 -0.92 12.64
N SER A 139 46.11 0.38 12.92
CA SER A 139 44.96 1.08 13.52
C SER A 139 43.82 1.26 12.52
N LYS A 140 42.59 1.45 13.03
CA LYS A 140 41.39 1.69 12.23
C LYS A 140 41.56 2.83 11.23
N GLU A 141 42.26 3.90 11.61
CA GLU A 141 42.49 5.06 10.74
C GLU A 141 43.36 4.72 9.53
N VAL A 142 44.37 3.87 9.70
CA VAL A 142 45.26 3.42 8.62
C VAL A 142 44.50 2.52 7.65
N VAL A 143 43.69 1.60 8.18
CA VAL A 143 42.85 0.70 7.38
C VAL A 143 41.81 1.50 6.58
N SER A 144 41.11 2.42 7.26
CA SER A 144 40.10 3.29 6.62
C SER A 144 40.69 4.14 5.50
N LYS A 145 41.89 4.70 5.70
CA LYS A 145 42.57 5.48 4.67
C LYS A 145 42.93 4.63 3.44
N PHE A 146 43.52 3.45 3.66
CA PHE A 146 43.86 2.53 2.57
C PHE A 146 42.64 2.14 1.73
N ILE A 147 41.52 1.81 2.40
CA ILE A 147 40.29 1.42 1.70
C ILE A 147 39.70 2.61 0.93
N THR A 148 39.76 3.80 1.50
CA THR A 148 39.30 5.03 0.82
C THR A 148 40.13 5.31 -0.44
N ASP A 149 41.44 5.06 -0.40
CA ASP A 149 42.31 5.20 -1.57
C ASP A 149 41.99 4.14 -2.66
N CYS A 150 41.55 2.94 -2.27
CA CYS A 150 41.06 1.90 -3.18
C CYS A 150 39.65 2.17 -3.74
N ASP A 151 38.78 2.87 -2.99
CA ASP A 151 37.39 3.15 -3.36
C ASP A 151 37.23 4.49 -4.09
N VAL A 152 37.94 4.66 -5.21
CA VAL A 152 37.97 5.91 -6.00
C VAL A 152 36.57 6.39 -6.44
N SER A 153 35.62 5.47 -6.61
CA SER A 153 34.25 5.78 -7.06
C SER A 153 33.24 5.92 -5.92
N GLU A 154 33.69 5.91 -4.65
CA GLU A 154 32.82 5.93 -3.46
C GLU A 154 31.72 4.85 -3.50
N SER A 155 32.08 3.67 -4.03
CA SER A 155 31.19 2.54 -4.23
C SER A 155 30.75 1.94 -2.89
N ILE A 156 31.61 1.96 -1.87
CA ILE A 156 31.29 1.48 -0.52
C ILE A 156 30.26 2.40 0.11
N TYR A 157 30.52 3.71 0.14
CA TYR A 157 29.57 4.69 0.67
C TYR A 157 28.22 4.62 -0.05
N SER A 158 28.24 4.52 -1.38
CA SER A 158 27.02 4.39 -2.19
C SER A 158 26.22 3.13 -1.86
N SER A 159 26.89 2.00 -1.61
CA SER A 159 26.27 0.73 -1.24
C SER A 159 25.63 0.80 0.15
N VAL A 160 26.38 1.34 1.12
CA VAL A 160 25.91 1.58 2.49
C VAL A 160 24.73 2.53 2.51
N ARG A 161 24.78 3.62 1.76
CA ARG A 161 23.68 4.59 1.66
C ARG A 161 22.40 3.95 1.14
N ARG A 162 22.49 3.07 0.13
CA ARG A 162 21.32 2.35 -0.40
C ARG A 162 20.72 1.40 0.63
N PHE A 163 21.57 0.65 1.35
CA PHE A 163 21.11 -0.21 2.44
C PHE A 163 20.46 0.61 3.57
N TYR A 164 21.08 1.71 3.98
CA TYR A 164 20.50 2.65 4.95
C TYR A 164 19.12 3.15 4.53
N LEU A 165 18.92 3.50 3.26
CA LEU A 165 17.61 3.97 2.77
C LEU A 165 16.53 2.89 2.87
N LEU A 166 16.88 1.61 2.70
CA LEU A 166 15.96 0.48 2.90
C LEU A 166 15.60 0.32 4.38
N VAL A 167 16.60 0.34 5.26
CA VAL A 167 16.40 0.27 6.72
C VAL A 167 15.51 1.43 7.18
N ARG A 168 15.83 2.65 6.75
CA ARG A 168 15.06 3.84 7.08
C ARG A 168 13.63 3.80 6.52
N LEU A 169 13.43 3.25 5.32
CA LEU A 169 12.08 3.08 4.76
C LEU A 169 11.23 2.16 5.65
N ILE A 170 11.80 1.05 6.13
CA ILE A 170 11.16 0.12 7.07
C ILE A 170 10.82 0.86 8.38
N ASP A 171 11.80 1.52 8.99
CA ASP A 171 11.62 2.24 10.26
C ASP A 171 10.60 3.37 10.22
N GLU A 172 10.50 4.09 9.10
CA GLU A 172 9.58 5.23 8.96
C GLU A 172 8.15 4.82 8.62
N LYS A 173 7.96 3.63 8.03
CA LYS A 173 6.66 3.25 7.44
C LYS A 173 5.95 2.11 8.14
N LEU A 174 6.67 1.32 8.94
CA LEU A 174 6.13 0.15 9.62
C LEU A 174 6.13 0.29 11.14
N GLU A 175 5.16 -0.36 11.77
CA GLU A 175 5.10 -0.53 13.22
C GLU A 175 6.16 -1.54 13.68
N ARG A 176 6.49 -1.52 14.97
CA ARG A 176 7.65 -2.27 15.50
C ARG A 176 7.55 -3.77 15.22
N GLU A 177 6.36 -4.35 15.32
CA GLU A 177 6.11 -5.77 15.08
C GLU A 177 6.37 -6.18 13.62
N GLU A 178 6.06 -5.29 12.66
CA GLU A 178 6.24 -5.54 11.22
C GLU A 178 7.69 -5.30 10.78
N ARG A 179 8.45 -4.45 11.50
CA ARG A 179 9.84 -4.13 11.14
C ARG A 179 10.75 -5.34 11.17
N ASP A 180 10.62 -6.19 12.18
CA ASP A 180 11.49 -7.36 12.34
C ASP A 180 11.34 -8.33 11.17
N GLU A 181 10.11 -8.54 10.70
CA GLU A 181 9.81 -9.35 9.51
C GLU A 181 10.47 -8.73 8.26
N TYR A 182 10.32 -7.43 8.05
CA TYR A 182 10.89 -6.77 6.88
C TYR A 182 12.42 -6.62 6.94
N TYR A 183 13.01 -6.54 8.13
CA TYR A 183 14.46 -6.65 8.32
C TYR A 183 14.98 -8.04 7.95
N GLU A 184 14.25 -9.07 8.34
CA GLU A 184 14.59 -10.43 7.91
C GLU A 184 14.52 -10.57 6.40
N ILE A 185 13.44 -10.09 5.77
CA ILE A 185 13.30 -10.09 4.31
C ILE A 185 14.43 -9.29 3.65
N LEU A 186 14.75 -8.09 4.16
CA LEU A 186 15.83 -7.27 3.64
C LEU A 186 17.17 -8.02 3.65
N ILE A 187 17.54 -8.63 4.77
CA ILE A 187 18.79 -9.38 4.88
C ILE A 187 18.79 -10.60 3.95
N ASN A 188 17.68 -11.34 3.88
CA ASN A 188 17.60 -12.56 3.08
C ASN A 188 17.56 -12.28 1.56
N MET A 189 17.05 -11.11 1.15
CA MET A 189 16.98 -10.68 -0.26
C MET A 189 18.21 -9.90 -0.71
N THR A 190 19.02 -9.39 0.23
CA THR A 190 20.28 -8.71 -0.07
C THR A 190 21.35 -9.75 -0.36
N ASP A 191 22.13 -9.56 -1.43
CA ASP A 191 23.26 -10.43 -1.74
C ASP A 191 24.21 -10.54 -0.53
N PHE A 192 24.56 -11.76 -0.13
CA PHE A 192 25.39 -11.97 1.06
C PHE A 192 26.75 -11.22 1.03
N PRO A 193 27.47 -11.13 -0.12
CA PRO A 193 28.65 -10.26 -0.23
C PRO A 193 28.36 -8.77 0.05
N LEU A 194 27.18 -8.27 -0.33
CA LEU A 194 26.78 -6.90 0.03
C LEU A 194 26.50 -6.79 1.53
N VAL A 195 25.84 -7.76 2.15
CA VAL A 195 25.64 -7.77 3.62
C VAL A 195 26.98 -7.75 4.36
N ARG A 196 27.94 -8.59 3.95
CA ARG A 196 29.31 -8.56 4.49
C ARG A 196 29.98 -7.19 4.30
N LEU A 197 29.84 -6.58 3.12
CA LEU A 197 30.35 -5.23 2.86
C LEU A 197 29.77 -4.19 3.84
N ILE A 198 28.47 -4.25 4.17
CA ILE A 198 27.86 -3.36 5.17
C ILE A 198 28.50 -3.58 6.55
N VAL A 199 28.72 -4.83 6.95
CA VAL A 199 29.36 -5.16 8.24
C VAL A 199 30.83 -4.73 8.28
N LEU A 200 31.57 -4.89 7.18
CA LEU A 200 32.95 -4.37 7.09
C LEU A 200 32.99 -2.86 7.20
N ALA A 201 32.03 -2.17 6.56
CA ALA A 201 31.92 -0.73 6.66
C ALA A 201 31.66 -0.26 8.12
N LEU A 202 30.88 -1.03 8.91
CA LEU A 202 30.71 -0.81 10.36
C LEU A 202 32.00 -0.91 11.16
N CYS A 203 32.93 -1.79 10.75
CA CYS A 203 34.22 -1.95 11.42
C CYS A 203 35.21 -0.84 11.05
N VAL A 204 35.12 -0.33 9.82
CA VAL A 204 36.13 0.57 9.24
C VAL A 204 35.75 2.05 9.34
N TYR A 205 34.47 2.39 9.21
CA TYR A 205 34.00 3.76 9.08
C TYR A 205 33.10 4.18 10.26
N ASP A 206 32.96 5.50 10.45
CA ASP A 206 32.15 6.11 11.52
C ASP A 206 31.05 7.06 10.97
N TRP A 207 30.56 6.79 9.76
CA TRP A 207 29.51 7.58 9.13
C TRP A 207 28.18 7.50 9.90
N ASP A 208 27.43 8.60 9.92
CA ASP A 208 26.14 8.65 10.64
C ASP A 208 25.12 7.63 10.11
N ILE A 209 25.13 7.38 8.80
CA ILE A 209 24.26 6.37 8.17
C ILE A 209 24.59 4.94 8.63
N ILE A 210 25.86 4.67 8.93
CA ILE A 210 26.32 3.36 9.43
C ILE A 210 25.90 3.20 10.88
N LYS A 211 26.09 4.23 11.71
CA LYS A 211 25.64 4.24 13.10
C LYS A 211 24.12 4.03 13.21
N TYR A 212 23.37 4.61 12.27
CA TYR A 212 21.92 4.38 12.19
C TYR A 212 21.61 2.89 11.91
N ILE A 213 22.24 2.29 10.90
CA ILE A 213 22.09 0.86 10.59
C ILE A 213 22.44 -0.02 11.81
N ASP A 214 23.51 0.32 12.53
CA ASP A 214 23.93 -0.44 13.73
C ASP A 214 22.85 -0.40 14.83
N SER A 215 22.23 0.77 15.01
CA SER A 215 21.20 0.97 16.02
C SER A 215 19.84 0.33 15.68
N SER A 216 19.58 0.04 14.40
CA SER A 216 18.26 -0.44 13.94
C SER A 216 18.03 -1.94 14.17
N SER A 217 19.01 -2.67 14.73
CA SER A 217 19.00 -4.12 14.96
C SER A 217 18.90 -5.01 13.71
N VAL A 218 18.86 -4.42 12.51
CA VAL A 218 18.77 -5.16 11.22
C VAL A 218 19.94 -6.13 11.01
N LEU A 219 21.11 -5.84 11.58
CA LEU A 219 22.31 -6.70 11.52
C LEU A 219 22.54 -7.52 12.80
N ALA A 220 21.59 -7.55 13.74
CA ALA A 220 21.71 -8.26 15.02
C ALA A 220 21.46 -9.79 14.91
N LYS A 221 21.82 -10.40 13.77
CA LYS A 221 21.81 -11.86 13.60
C LYS A 221 23.12 -12.44 14.11
N ASP A 222 23.08 -13.55 14.83
CA ASP A 222 24.26 -14.16 15.47
C ASP A 222 25.46 -14.33 14.52
N GLU A 223 25.21 -14.79 13.30
CA GLU A 223 26.23 -14.97 12.26
C GLU A 223 26.92 -13.66 11.88
N LEU A 224 26.16 -12.56 11.77
CA LEU A 224 26.69 -11.25 11.41
C LEU A 224 27.42 -10.59 12.59
N VAL A 225 26.97 -10.84 13.82
CA VAL A 225 27.65 -10.38 15.04
C VAL A 225 29.01 -11.09 15.18
N GLN A 226 29.05 -12.40 14.96
CA GLN A 226 30.30 -13.17 14.95
C GLN A 226 31.24 -12.70 13.83
N TYR A 227 30.70 -12.50 12.63
CA TYR A 227 31.45 -11.97 11.50
C TYR A 227 32.03 -10.57 11.79
N ARG A 228 31.24 -9.67 12.40
CA ARG A 228 31.72 -8.35 12.83
C ARG A 228 32.87 -8.46 13.83
N ALA A 229 32.73 -9.31 14.85
CA ALA A 229 33.77 -9.51 15.86
C ALA A 229 35.10 -10.00 15.23
N TYR A 230 35.02 -10.82 14.18
CA TYR A 230 36.20 -11.28 13.44
C TYR A 230 36.96 -10.13 12.76
N PHE A 231 36.28 -9.08 12.29
CA PHE A 231 36.87 -7.94 11.59
C PHE A 231 37.02 -6.67 12.43
N GLN A 232 36.60 -6.68 13.69
CA GLN A 232 36.71 -5.51 14.57
C GLN A 232 38.19 -5.13 14.77
N LEU A 233 38.50 -3.85 14.50
CA LEU A 233 39.83 -3.22 14.55
C LEU A 233 40.05 -2.48 15.86
#